data_AF-A0A502EJ76-F1
#
_entry.id   AF-A0A502EJ76-F1
#
_cell.length_a   1.000
_cell.length_b   1.000
_cell.length_c   1.000
_cell.angle_alpha   90.00
_cell.angle_beta   90.00
_cell.angle_gamma   90.00
#
_symmetry.space_group_name_H-M   'P 1'
#
loop_
_entity.id
_entity.type
_entity.pdbx_description
1 polymer ?
#
loop_
_entity_poly.entity_id
_entity_poly.type
_entity_poly.pdbx_seq_one_letter_code
_entity_poly.pdbx_strand_id
1 'polypeptide(L)'
;MEIEIIEKQNQCLVAYNDGVLLFYSTIKSNWFNRIIKIYNPYDVLVLELKDDAFFYEILHQNKFMTKLISRISKEAIIFSNDKRLFTKSAYFITINNNFNYFFEGRKIAQVKQKIINFSTKFLLTINDEDLEFADQIIFHVLSIKTGFSID
;
A
#
# COMPACT_ATOMS: atom_id res chain seq x y z
N MET A 1 -8.77 2.83 -13.89
CA MET A 1 -8.55 3.87 -12.84
C MET A 1 -7.05 4.10 -12.57
N GLU A 2 -6.65 5.34 -12.31
CA GLU A 2 -5.29 5.72 -11.89
C GLU A 2 -5.30 6.33 -10.48
N ILE A 3 -4.40 5.89 -9.62
CA ILE A 3 -4.23 6.42 -8.26
C ILE A 3 -2.80 6.93 -8.09
N GLU A 4 -2.68 8.15 -7.59
CA GLU A 4 -1.42 8.77 -7.26
C GLU A 4 -1.12 8.59 -5.78
N ILE A 5 0.00 7.94 -5.44
CA ILE A 5 0.45 7.79 -4.05
C ILE A 5 1.75 8.59 -3.89
N ILE A 6 1.68 9.68 -3.14
CA ILE A 6 2.73 10.68 -3.07
C ILE A 6 3.38 10.66 -1.69
N GLU A 7 4.70 10.63 -1.66
CA GLU A 7 5.48 10.85 -0.44
C GLU A 7 5.42 12.31 -0.01
N LYS A 8 5.00 12.51 1.23
CA LYS A 8 4.97 13.79 1.93
C LYS A 8 6.03 13.79 3.04
N GLN A 9 6.09 14.88 3.80
CA GLN A 9 7.01 15.03 4.92
C GLN A 9 6.92 13.84 5.89
N ASN A 10 8.04 13.54 6.55
CA ASN A 10 8.17 12.43 7.50
C ASN A 10 7.88 11.04 6.89
N GLN A 11 8.11 10.89 5.58
CA GLN A 11 7.94 9.63 4.85
C GLN A 11 6.50 9.07 4.89
N CYS A 12 5.52 9.94 5.14
CA CYS A 12 4.10 9.65 5.04
C CYS A 12 3.71 9.51 3.56
N LEU A 13 2.75 8.62 3.25
CA LEU A 13 2.22 8.48 1.90
C LEU A 13 0.77 8.93 1.86
N VAL A 14 0.39 9.58 0.76
CA VAL A 14 -0.99 10.04 0.56
C VAL A 14 -1.49 9.58 -0.82
N ALA A 15 -2.61 8.86 -0.83
CA ALA A 15 -3.23 8.28 -2.01
C ALA A 15 -4.40 9.14 -2.52
N TYR A 16 -4.37 9.49 -3.79
CA TYR A 16 -5.38 10.30 -4.47
C TYR A 16 -5.90 9.60 -5.72
N ASN A 17 -7.19 9.78 -6.02
CA ASN A 17 -7.79 9.48 -7.32
C ASN A 17 -8.36 10.78 -7.89
N ASP A 18 -7.87 11.22 -9.06
CA ASP A 18 -8.26 12.48 -9.68
C ASP A 18 -8.27 13.69 -8.72
N GLY A 19 -7.24 13.76 -7.86
CA GLY A 19 -7.09 14.82 -6.85
C GLY A 19 -7.93 14.66 -5.57
N VAL A 20 -8.84 13.67 -5.54
CA VAL A 20 -9.64 13.34 -4.34
C VAL A 20 -8.82 12.43 -3.43
N LEU A 21 -8.69 12.83 -2.16
CA LEU A 21 -8.03 12.02 -1.13
C LEU A 21 -8.80 10.72 -0.90
N LEU A 22 -8.10 9.58 -1.01
CA LEU A 22 -8.65 8.26 -0.67
C LEU A 22 -8.20 7.83 0.72
N PHE A 23 -6.89 7.80 0.94
CA PHE A 23 -6.28 7.36 2.19
C PHE A 23 -4.93 8.05 2.38
N TYR A 24 -4.48 8.13 3.62
CA TYR A 24 -3.11 8.54 3.91
C TYR A 24 -2.53 7.66 5.02
N SER A 25 -1.21 7.59 5.05
CA SER A 25 -0.48 6.88 6.09
C SER A 25 0.36 7.83 6.93
N THR A 26 0.64 7.39 8.15
CA THR A 26 1.62 7.98 9.05
C THR A 26 2.54 6.89 9.57
N ILE A 27 3.73 7.29 10.01
CA ILE A 27 4.71 6.40 10.60
C ILE A 27 5.20 6.95 11.93
N LYS A 28 5.32 6.06 12.91
CA LYS A 28 6.05 6.32 14.15
C LYS A 28 7.12 5.25 14.28
N SER A 29 8.38 5.66 14.26
CA SER A 29 9.52 4.77 14.41
C SER A 29 10.31 5.09 15.68
N ASN A 30 10.73 4.04 16.37
CA ASN A 30 11.83 4.06 17.33
C ASN A 30 12.81 2.94 16.96
N TRP A 31 13.91 2.81 17.72
CA TRP A 31 14.99 1.85 17.42
C TRP A 31 14.49 0.42 17.20
N PHE A 32 13.41 0.01 17.88
CA PHE A 32 12.96 -1.38 17.90
C PHE A 32 11.62 -1.60 17.19
N ASN A 33 10.88 -0.53 16.89
CA ASN A 33 9.51 -0.65 16.41
C ASN A 33 9.22 0.41 15.37
N ARG A 34 8.50 -0.01 14.34
CA ARG A 34 7.90 0.87 13.35
C ARG A 34 6.41 0.58 13.29
N ILE A 35 5.63 1.59 13.63
CA ILE A 35 4.17 1.54 13.58
C ILE A 35 3.71 2.37 12.39
N ILE A 36 2.88 1.77 11.54
CA ILE A 36 2.26 2.40 10.38
C ILE A 36 0.78 2.50 10.67
N LYS A 37 0.21 3.69 10.47
CA LYS A 37 -1.24 3.91 10.59
C LYS A 37 -1.78 4.39 9.26
N ILE A 38 -2.91 3.84 8.83
CA ILE A 38 -3.62 4.24 7.61
C ILE A 38 -4.97 4.82 8.02
N TYR A 39 -5.28 5.98 7.46
CA TYR A 39 -6.47 6.76 7.75
C TYR A 39 -7.24 7.05 6.46
N ASN A 40 -8.56 7.23 6.60
CA ASN A 40 -9.42 7.70 5.52
C ASN A 40 -9.38 9.26 5.46
N PRO A 41 -10.16 9.91 4.56
CA PRO A 41 -10.17 11.37 4.42
C PRO A 41 -10.75 12.14 5.62
N TYR A 42 -11.33 11.44 6.59
CA TYR A 42 -11.99 12.00 7.77
C TYR A 42 -11.22 11.71 9.07
N ASP A 43 -9.91 11.44 8.96
CA ASP A 43 -9.01 11.08 10.07
C ASP A 43 -9.45 9.84 10.88
N VAL A 44 -10.31 8.99 10.30
CA VAL A 44 -10.71 7.73 10.92
C VAL A 44 -9.62 6.69 10.66
N LEU A 45 -9.11 6.10 11.74
CA LEU A 45 -8.13 5.01 11.66
C LEU A 45 -8.76 3.80 10.97
N VAL A 46 -8.14 3.38 9.86
CA VAL A 46 -8.55 2.23 9.05
C VAL A 46 -7.73 1.00 9.43
N LEU A 47 -6.40 1.16 9.50
CA LEU A 47 -5.46 0.09 9.85
C LEU A 47 -4.33 0.64 10.74
N GLU A 48 -3.92 -0.14 11.73
CA GLU A 48 -2.67 0.06 12.48
C GLU A 48 -1.83 -1.21 12.41
N LEU A 49 -0.58 -1.05 11.98
CA LEU A 49 0.33 -2.13 11.67
C LEU A 49 1.64 -1.92 12.41
N LYS A 50 2.25 -3.01 12.86
CA LYS A 50 3.63 -3.04 13.33
C LYS A 50 4.49 -3.81 12.33
N ASP A 51 5.60 -3.21 11.92
CA ASP A 51 6.60 -3.85 11.06
C ASP A 51 7.30 -4.97 11.84
N ASP A 52 7.22 -6.19 11.31
CA ASP A 52 7.97 -7.37 11.77
C ASP A 52 8.83 -7.88 10.59
N ALA A 53 9.87 -8.65 10.85
CA ALA A 53 10.85 -9.10 9.86
C ALA A 53 10.22 -9.83 8.66
N PHE A 54 9.10 -10.53 8.86
CA PHE A 54 8.46 -11.39 7.85
C PHE A 54 7.06 -10.95 7.41
N PHE A 55 6.35 -10.19 8.24
CA PHE A 55 4.99 -9.74 7.98
C PHE A 55 4.70 -8.46 8.78
N TYR A 56 3.56 -7.83 8.51
CA TYR A 56 3.08 -6.73 9.34
C TYR A 56 2.05 -7.30 10.33
N GLU A 57 2.31 -7.13 11.62
CA GLU A 57 1.36 -7.47 12.68
C GLU A 57 0.21 -6.46 12.66
N ILE A 58 -1.03 -6.93 12.51
CA ILE A 58 -2.23 -6.08 12.49
C ILE A 58 -2.63 -5.80 13.93
N LEU A 59 -2.37 -4.57 14.40
CA LEU A 59 -2.74 -4.11 15.75
C LEU A 59 -4.18 -3.60 15.80
N HIS A 60 -4.65 -3.00 14.70
CA HIS A 60 -6.02 -2.50 14.56
C HIS A 60 -6.50 -2.63 13.12
N GLN A 61 -7.79 -2.92 12.96
CA GLN A 61 -8.48 -2.85 11.69
C GLN A 61 -9.94 -2.44 11.90
N ASN A 62 -10.37 -1.42 11.15
CA ASN A 62 -11.75 -0.98 11.14
C ASN A 62 -12.62 -1.89 10.26
N LYS A 63 -13.40 -2.77 10.91
CA LYS A 63 -14.26 -3.76 10.23
C LYS A 63 -15.35 -3.16 9.33
N PHE A 64 -15.70 -1.89 9.51
CA PHE A 64 -16.71 -1.21 8.66
C PHE A 64 -16.11 -0.61 7.39
N MET A 65 -14.78 -0.40 7.36
CA MET A 65 -14.09 0.25 6.24
C MET A 65 -13.18 -0.69 5.46
N THR A 66 -12.95 -1.90 5.96
CA THR A 66 -12.06 -2.87 5.31
C THR A 66 -12.75 -4.23 5.19
N LYS A 67 -12.58 -4.89 4.04
CA LYS A 67 -12.67 -6.37 4.00
C LYS A 67 -11.72 -6.94 5.05
N LEU A 68 -12.08 -8.05 5.70
CA LEU A 68 -11.24 -8.64 6.76
C LEU A 68 -9.86 -8.99 6.21
N ILE A 69 -8.81 -8.25 6.59
CA ILE A 69 -7.42 -8.55 6.23
C ILE A 69 -6.87 -9.50 7.29
N SER A 70 -6.42 -10.67 6.87
CA SER A 70 -5.82 -11.67 7.76
C SER A 70 -4.29 -11.59 7.78
N ARG A 71 -3.66 -11.07 6.71
CA ARG A 71 -2.21 -10.94 6.62
C ARG A 71 -1.78 -9.88 5.62
N ILE A 72 -0.72 -9.15 5.97
CA ILE A 72 0.03 -8.27 5.07
C ILE A 72 1.51 -8.66 5.18
N SER A 73 2.20 -8.81 4.06
CA SER A 73 3.67 -8.94 3.98
C SER A 73 4.22 -7.98 2.93
N LYS A 74 5.53 -7.99 2.69
CA LYS A 74 6.12 -7.24 1.57
C LYS A 74 5.61 -7.68 0.19
N GLU A 75 5.10 -8.91 0.10
CA GLU A 75 4.81 -9.58 -1.17
C GLU A 75 3.33 -9.89 -1.38
N ALA A 76 2.49 -9.75 -0.35
CA ALA A 76 1.08 -10.11 -0.46
C ALA A 76 0.19 -9.45 0.60
N ILE A 77 -1.08 -9.29 0.23
CA ILE A 77 -2.20 -9.04 1.15
C ILE A 77 -3.21 -10.18 1.03
N ILE A 78 -3.64 -10.73 2.18
CA ILE A 78 -4.65 -11.78 2.28
C ILE A 78 -5.86 -11.22 3.01
N PHE A 79 -7.05 -11.37 2.42
CA PHE A 79 -8.28 -10.77 2.91
C PHE A 79 -9.51 -11.62 2.57
N SER A 80 -10.66 -11.33 3.18
CA SER A 80 -11.92 -12.05 2.95
C SER A 80 -11.76 -13.59 3.09
N ASN A 81 -11.03 -14.01 4.13
CA ASN A 81 -10.73 -15.39 4.53
C ASN A 81 -9.74 -16.17 3.65
N ASP A 82 -9.53 -15.83 2.38
CA ASP A 82 -8.57 -16.54 1.51
C ASP A 82 -8.14 -15.79 0.23
N LYS A 83 -8.84 -14.72 -0.17
CA LYS A 83 -8.44 -13.92 -1.33
C LYS A 83 -7.05 -13.35 -1.10
N ARG A 84 -6.16 -13.59 -2.07
CA ARG A 84 -4.76 -13.18 -2.00
C ARG A 84 -4.38 -12.36 -3.22
N LEU A 85 -3.90 -11.15 -2.98
CA LEU A 85 -3.16 -10.40 -4.00
C LEU A 85 -1.68 -10.57 -3.72
N PHE A 86 -0.91 -11.00 -4.71
CA PHE A 86 0.54 -11.09 -4.59
C PHE A 86 1.22 -10.11 -5.55
N THR A 87 2.37 -9.60 -5.12
CA THR A 87 3.19 -8.71 -5.93
C THR A 87 4.32 -9.47 -6.60
N LYS A 88 4.65 -9.13 -7.84
CA LYS A 88 5.92 -9.52 -8.49
C LYS A 88 6.60 -8.28 -9.03
N SER A 89 7.94 -8.26 -8.98
CA SER A 89 8.75 -7.24 -9.66
C SER A 89 8.31 -7.12 -11.12
N ALA A 90 8.23 -5.88 -11.62
CA ALA A 90 7.83 -5.64 -13.01
C ALA A 90 8.90 -6.05 -14.04
N TYR A 91 10.16 -6.22 -13.62
CA TYR A 91 11.28 -6.57 -14.47
C TYR A 91 12.24 -7.57 -13.78
N PHE A 92 13.00 -8.34 -14.56
CA PHE A 92 14.04 -9.26 -14.08
C PHE A 92 15.18 -8.54 -13.35
N ILE A 93 15.41 -7.26 -13.66
CA ILE A 93 16.36 -6.38 -12.97
C ILE A 93 15.54 -5.27 -12.31
N THR A 94 15.54 -5.21 -10.98
CA THR A 94 14.81 -4.21 -10.17
C THR A 94 15.47 -2.84 -10.26
N ILE A 95 15.40 -2.22 -11.43
CA ILE A 95 15.66 -0.79 -11.57
C ILE A 95 14.29 -0.12 -11.39
N ASN A 96 14.14 0.60 -10.27
CA ASN A 96 12.90 1.18 -9.73
C ASN A 96 12.03 0.16 -8.98
N ASN A 97 11.44 0.53 -7.83
CA ASN A 97 10.55 -0.31 -7.02
C ASN A 97 9.17 -0.49 -7.70
N ASN A 98 9.17 -0.85 -8.98
CA ASN A 98 8.00 -1.12 -9.78
C ASN A 98 7.55 -2.57 -9.55
N PHE A 99 6.25 -2.77 -9.35
CA PHE A 99 5.69 -4.10 -9.15
C PHE A 99 4.29 -4.20 -9.74
N ASN A 100 3.87 -5.41 -10.03
CA ASN A 100 2.52 -5.72 -10.50
C ASN A 100 1.79 -6.52 -9.42
N TYR A 101 0.49 -6.30 -9.28
CA TYR A 101 -0.38 -7.17 -8.49
C TYR A 101 -1.04 -8.21 -9.36
N PHE A 102 -1.22 -9.39 -8.78
CA PHE A 102 -1.90 -10.51 -9.39
C PHE A 102 -2.93 -11.10 -8.45
N PHE A 103 -4.05 -11.51 -9.03
CA PHE A 103 -5.09 -12.31 -8.39
C PHE A 103 -5.31 -13.56 -9.26
N GLU A 104 -5.21 -14.75 -8.66
CA GLU A 104 -5.39 -16.04 -9.36
C GLU A 104 -4.53 -16.17 -10.64
N GLY A 105 -3.31 -15.62 -10.61
CA GLY A 105 -2.37 -15.66 -11.73
C GLY A 105 -2.59 -14.61 -12.83
N ARG A 106 -3.72 -13.89 -12.81
CA ARG A 106 -3.99 -12.75 -13.71
C ARG A 106 -3.44 -11.46 -13.11
N LYS A 107 -2.77 -10.64 -13.93
CA LYS A 107 -2.34 -9.30 -13.52
C LYS A 107 -3.55 -8.38 -13.42
N ILE A 108 -3.76 -7.76 -12.26
CA ILE A 108 -4.90 -6.87 -12.00
C ILE A 108 -4.50 -5.40 -11.84
N ALA A 109 -3.23 -5.14 -11.49
CA ALA A 109 -2.74 -3.78 -11.31
C ALA A 109 -1.23 -3.67 -11.50
N GLN A 110 -0.77 -2.44 -11.68
CA GLN A 110 0.64 -2.09 -11.76
C GLN A 110 0.93 -0.86 -10.90
N VAL A 111 2.05 -0.89 -10.18
CA VAL A 111 2.62 0.24 -9.45
C VAL A 111 3.94 0.63 -10.11
N LYS A 112 4.01 1.88 -10.58
CA LYS A 112 5.25 2.49 -11.10
C LYS A 112 5.74 3.57 -10.16
N GLN A 113 6.97 3.45 -9.70
CA GLN A 113 7.68 4.49 -8.97
C GLN A 113 8.23 5.55 -9.95
N LYS A 114 8.10 6.82 -9.58
CA LYS A 114 8.72 7.98 -10.23
C LYS A 114 9.36 8.83 -9.13
N ILE A 115 10.56 9.34 -9.40
CA ILE A 115 11.24 10.31 -8.52
C ILE A 115 11.04 11.69 -9.14
N ILE A 116 10.47 12.63 -8.40
CA ILE A 116 10.20 14.00 -8.84
C ILE A 116 10.72 14.95 -7.77
N ASN A 117 11.71 15.79 -8.09
CA ASN A 117 12.25 16.83 -7.19
C ASN A 117 12.53 16.31 -5.76
N PHE A 118 13.21 15.16 -5.65
CA PHE A 118 13.56 14.50 -4.37
C PHE A 118 12.41 13.88 -3.57
N SER A 119 11.19 13.83 -4.13
CA SER A 119 10.06 13.08 -3.57
C SER A 119 9.76 11.84 -4.40
N THR A 120 9.38 10.76 -3.71
CA THR A 120 8.88 9.56 -4.36
C THR A 120 7.39 9.68 -4.66
N LYS A 121 7.00 9.39 -5.90
CA LYS A 121 5.61 9.21 -6.31
C LYS A 121 5.43 7.80 -6.86
N PHE A 122 4.36 7.14 -6.46
CA PHE A 122 3.92 5.89 -7.06
C PHE A 122 2.64 6.15 -7.86
N LEU A 123 2.59 5.64 -9.08
CA LEU A 123 1.39 5.61 -9.91
C LEU A 123 0.85 4.19 -9.92
N LEU A 124 -0.33 4.00 -9.35
CA LEU A 124 -1.07 2.76 -9.34
C LEU A 124 -2.11 2.79 -10.46
N THR A 125 -1.99 1.87 -11.42
CA THR A 125 -2.96 1.67 -12.49
C THR A 125 -3.71 0.36 -12.26
N ILE A 126 -5.05 0.43 -12.21
CA ILE A 126 -5.95 -0.72 -12.03
C ILE A 126 -6.96 -0.72 -13.18
N ASN A 127 -7.23 -1.90 -13.74
CA ASN A 127 -8.26 -2.06 -14.78
C ASN A 127 -9.66 -1.90 -14.18
N ASP A 128 -10.63 -1.47 -15.00
CA ASP A 128 -11.99 -1.21 -14.50
C ASP A 128 -12.70 -2.49 -14.02
N GLU A 129 -12.36 -3.64 -14.60
CA GLU A 129 -12.83 -4.97 -14.14
C GLU A 129 -12.31 -5.37 -12.75
N ASP A 130 -11.27 -4.69 -12.25
CA ASP A 130 -10.53 -5.04 -11.03
C ASP A 130 -10.69 -4.02 -9.90
N LEU A 131 -11.60 -3.05 -10.05
CA LEU A 131 -11.78 -1.97 -9.08
C LEU A 131 -12.19 -2.48 -7.69
N GLU A 132 -12.78 -3.66 -7.59
CA GLU A 132 -13.13 -4.27 -6.30
C GLU A 132 -11.92 -4.56 -5.40
N PHE A 133 -10.71 -4.52 -5.95
CA PHE A 133 -9.44 -4.74 -5.24
C PHE A 133 -8.71 -3.45 -4.88
N ALA A 134 -9.22 -2.29 -5.31
CA ALA A 134 -8.49 -1.02 -5.20
C ALA A 134 -8.06 -0.70 -3.77
N ASP A 135 -8.97 -0.77 -2.80
CA ASP A 135 -8.66 -0.48 -1.40
C ASP A 135 -7.61 -1.44 -0.83
N GLN A 136 -7.72 -2.74 -1.13
CA GLN A 136 -6.74 -3.74 -0.68
C GLN A 136 -5.35 -3.46 -1.27
N ILE A 137 -5.30 -3.06 -2.53
CA ILE A 137 -4.04 -2.68 -3.18
C ILE A 137 -3.48 -1.42 -2.52
N ILE A 138 -4.28 -0.36 -2.33
CA ILE A 138 -3.84 0.89 -1.68
C ILE A 138 -3.32 0.59 -0.28
N PHE A 139 -4.06 -0.16 0.54
CA PHE A 139 -3.63 -0.53 1.88
C PHE A 139 -2.31 -1.28 1.86
N HIS A 140 -2.12 -2.23 0.95
CA HIS A 140 -0.85 -2.94 0.81
C HIS A 140 0.29 -2.00 0.41
N VAL A 141 0.10 -1.11 -0.58
CA VAL A 141 1.14 -0.13 -0.97
C VAL A 141 1.50 0.77 0.21
N LEU A 142 0.51 1.35 0.89
CA LEU A 142 0.74 2.21 2.06
C LEU A 142 1.47 1.42 3.17
N SER A 143 1.12 0.16 3.40
CA SER A 143 1.78 -0.67 4.42
C SER A 143 3.26 -0.91 4.12
N ILE A 144 3.60 -1.21 2.87
CA ILE A 144 4.97 -1.65 2.52
C ILE A 144 5.89 -0.50 2.08
N LYS A 145 5.33 0.67 1.74
CA LYS A 145 6.09 1.83 1.22
C LYS A 145 6.15 3.02 2.17
N THR A 146 5.27 3.14 3.18
CA THR A 146 5.35 4.25 4.14
C THR A 146 6.62 4.14 4.96
N GLY A 147 7.48 5.18 4.99
CA GLY A 147 8.78 5.14 5.67
C GLY A 147 9.91 4.47 4.87
N PHE A 148 9.66 4.09 3.62
CA PHE A 148 10.69 3.50 2.77
C PHE A 148 11.57 4.62 2.19
N SER A 149 12.85 4.69 2.55
CA SER A 149 13.82 5.52 1.83
C SER A 149 14.40 4.74 0.65
N ILE A 150 14.61 5.45 -0.47
CA ILE A 150 15.53 5.00 -1.50
C ILE A 150 16.90 5.50 -1.05
N ASP A 151 17.63 4.67 -0.31
CA ASP A 151 19.05 4.95 -0.01
C ASP A 151 19.89 4.85 -1.29
#